data_AF-A0A8V5G2F6-F1
#
_entry.id   AF-A0A8V5G2F6-F1
#
_cell.length_a   1.000
_cell.length_b   1.000
_cell.length_c   1.000
_cell.angle_alpha   90.00
_cell.angle_beta   90.00
_cell.angle_gamma   90.00
#
_symmetry.space_group_name_H-M   'P 1'
#
loop_
_entity.id
_entity.type
_entity.pdbx_description
1 polymer ?
#
loop_
_entity_poly.entity_id
_entity_poly.type
_entity_poly.pdbx_seq_one_letter_code
_entity_poly.pdbx_strand_id
1 'polypeptide(L)'
;MIHQVAIKSLPQEWLWCETWCDDESKKKAKTIDLCNNPQTKEPKLKAAARIVPEWVDYDSEIRALIEQIGKEKKSRLFQKGLKHDEL
;
A
#
# COMPACT_ATOMS: atom_id res chain seq x y z
N MET A 1 24.00 20.35 21.33
CA MET A 1 24.02 19.24 22.32
C MET A 1 23.37 18.00 21.73
N ILE A 2 24.16 16.93 21.67
CA ILE A 2 23.79 15.52 21.59
C ILE A 2 22.65 15.07 22.52
N HIS A 3 21.35 15.23 22.23
CA HIS A 3 20.33 14.63 23.12
C HIS A 3 20.39 13.10 22.97
N GLN A 4 20.88 12.40 24.00
CA GLN A 4 20.90 10.94 24.02
C GLN A 4 19.52 10.42 24.42
N VAL A 5 18.76 9.97 23.42
CA VAL A 5 17.50 9.26 23.60
C VAL A 5 17.77 7.75 23.45
N ALA A 6 17.28 6.94 24.38
CA ALA A 6 17.44 5.50 24.31
C ALA A 6 16.63 4.92 23.14
N ILE A 7 17.25 4.08 22.32
CA ILE A 7 16.62 3.36 21.21
C ILE A 7 16.73 1.86 21.49
N LYS A 8 15.60 1.15 21.39
CA LYS A 8 15.55 -0.31 21.51
C LYS A 8 15.54 -0.94 20.12
N SER A 9 16.52 -1.78 19.83
CA SER A 9 16.57 -2.53 18.58
C SER A 9 15.56 -3.67 18.61
N LEU A 10 14.74 -3.76 17.56
CA LEU A 10 13.86 -4.91 17.34
C LEU A 10 14.63 -6.04 16.63
N PRO A 11 14.17 -7.31 16.75
CA PRO A 11 14.69 -8.41 15.94
C PRO A 11 14.60 -8.13 14.43
N GLN A 12 15.56 -8.64 13.66
CA GLN A 12 15.68 -8.37 12.21
C GLN A 12 14.43 -8.73 11.40
N GLU A 13 13.71 -9.79 11.81
CA GLU A 13 12.46 -10.24 11.17
C GLU A 13 11.36 -9.17 11.12
N TRP A 14 11.46 -8.09 11.90
CA TRP A 14 10.49 -7.01 11.89
C TRP A 14 10.58 -6.10 10.66
N LEU A 15 11.72 -6.06 9.95
CA LEU A 15 11.91 -5.19 8.79
C LEU A 15 12.76 -5.91 7.73
N TRP A 16 12.16 -6.18 6.58
CA TRP A 16 12.85 -6.74 5.42
C TRP A 16 12.81 -5.77 4.25
N CYS A 17 13.88 -5.71 3.45
CA CYS A 17 13.86 -4.98 2.19
C CYS A 17 14.80 -5.63 1.16
N GLU A 18 14.37 -5.66 -0.11
CA GLU A 18 15.02 -6.45 -1.17
C GLU A 18 16.47 -6.02 -1.46
N THR A 19 16.81 -4.76 -1.21
CA THR A 19 18.15 -4.25 -1.52
C THR A 19 19.21 -4.70 -0.51
N TRP A 20 18.82 -4.93 0.75
CA TRP A 20 19.77 -5.14 1.85
C TRP A 20 19.59 -6.45 2.59
N CYS A 21 18.49 -7.16 2.37
CA CYS A 21 18.21 -8.44 3.00
C CYS A 21 18.24 -9.56 1.95
N ASP A 22 18.68 -10.75 2.36
CA ASP A 22 18.64 -11.93 1.51
C ASP A 22 17.20 -12.45 1.30
N ASP A 23 16.97 -13.16 0.21
CA ASP A 23 15.65 -13.70 -0.16
C ASP A 23 15.15 -14.77 0.82
N GLU A 24 16.04 -15.49 1.51
CA GLU A 24 15.64 -16.52 2.47
C GLU A 24 15.00 -15.91 3.72
N SER A 25 15.53 -14.78 4.18
CA SER A 25 15.03 -14.01 5.33
C SER A 25 13.63 -13.44 5.09
N LYS A 26 13.23 -13.23 3.83
CA LYS A 26 11.88 -12.79 3.46
C LYS A 26 10.79 -13.71 3.99
N LYS A 27 11.06 -15.03 4.08
CA LYS A 27 10.09 -16.02 4.60
C LYS A 27 9.74 -15.80 6.07
N LYS A 28 10.59 -15.10 6.82
CA LYS A 28 10.39 -14.77 8.24
C LYS A 28 9.98 -13.31 8.45
N ALA A 29 9.94 -12.51 7.38
CA ALA A 29 9.66 -11.09 7.46
C ALA A 29 8.22 -10.85 7.94
N LYS A 30 8.08 -9.98 8.94
CA LYS A 30 6.80 -9.51 9.45
C LYS A 30 6.32 -8.26 8.72
N THR A 31 7.26 -7.45 8.23
CA THR A 31 6.97 -6.29 7.38
C THR A 31 8.02 -6.19 6.28
N ILE A 32 7.61 -5.65 5.13
CA ILE A 32 8.45 -5.45 3.96
C ILE A 32 8.44 -3.95 3.64
N ASP A 33 9.61 -3.32 3.65
CA ASP A 33 9.81 -1.99 3.11
C ASP A 33 10.23 -2.07 1.65
N LEU A 34 9.52 -1.34 0.78
CA LEU A 34 9.88 -1.16 -0.61
C LEU A 34 10.94 -0.06 -0.72
N CYS A 35 12.13 -0.38 -0.18
CA CYS A 35 13.27 0.53 -0.15
C CYS A 35 13.73 0.87 -1.57
N ASN A 36 14.34 2.04 -1.73
CA ASN A 36 14.91 2.43 -3.01
C ASN A 36 16.15 1.58 -3.31
N ASN A 37 16.27 1.11 -4.55
CA ASN A 37 17.47 0.43 -5.03
C ASN A 37 18.45 1.48 -5.58
N PRO A 38 19.70 1.58 -5.09
CA PRO A 38 20.67 2.55 -5.61
C PRO A 38 21.18 2.21 -7.02
N GLN A 39 21.05 0.95 -7.47
CA GLN A 39 21.52 0.46 -8.76
C GLN A 39 20.45 0.57 -9.86
N THR A 40 19.16 0.65 -9.49
CA THR A 40 18.05 0.64 -10.45
C THR A 40 17.01 1.71 -10.12
N LYS A 41 16.28 2.19 -11.12
CA LYS A 41 15.18 3.17 -10.95
C LYS A 41 13.82 2.52 -11.10
N GLU A 42 13.66 1.29 -10.61
CA GLU A 42 12.36 0.62 -10.66
C GLU A 42 11.31 1.43 -9.87
N PRO A 43 10.16 1.79 -10.47
CA PRO A 43 9.10 2.48 -9.76
C PRO A 43 8.50 1.61 -8.65
N LYS A 44 8.16 2.22 -7.50
CA LYS A 44 7.61 1.51 -6.33
C LYS A 44 6.37 0.66 -6.64
N LEU A 45 5.48 1.10 -7.52
CA LEU A 45 4.29 0.33 -7.91
C LEU A 45 4.65 -0.97 -8.63
N LYS A 46 5.69 -0.94 -9.48
CA LYS A 46 6.18 -2.14 -10.17
C LYS A 46 6.87 -3.09 -9.20
N ALA A 47 7.69 -2.53 -8.30
CA ALA A 47 8.34 -3.30 -7.25
C ALA A 47 7.32 -3.96 -6.31
N ALA A 48 6.25 -3.25 -5.92
CA ALA A 48 5.20 -3.77 -5.04
C ALA A 48 4.57 -5.05 -5.61
N ALA A 49 4.10 -5.00 -6.87
CA ALA A 49 3.49 -6.14 -7.53
C ALA A 49 4.44 -7.33 -7.74
N ARG A 50 5.75 -7.08 -7.87
CA ARG A 50 6.78 -8.12 -8.06
C ARG A 50 7.24 -8.74 -6.73
N ILE A 51 7.46 -7.90 -5.72
CA ILE A 51 8.02 -8.29 -4.42
C ILE A 51 6.94 -8.87 -3.52
N VAL A 52 5.72 -8.35 -3.55
CA VAL A 52 4.63 -8.72 -2.65
C VAL A 52 3.45 -9.21 -3.51
N PRO A 53 3.35 -10.52 -3.80
CA PRO A 53 2.33 -11.05 -4.71
C PRO A 53 0.89 -10.68 -4.30
N GLU A 54 0.60 -10.67 -3.00
CA GLU A 54 -0.70 -10.30 -2.45
C GLU A 54 -1.06 -8.81 -2.61
N TRP A 55 -0.10 -7.97 -3.00
CA TRP A 55 -0.35 -6.54 -3.23
C TRP A 55 -1.38 -6.30 -4.33
N VAL A 56 -1.38 -7.15 -5.36
CA VAL A 56 -2.32 -7.05 -6.49
C VAL A 56 -3.76 -7.29 -6.03
N ASP A 57 -3.96 -8.21 -5.09
CA ASP A 57 -5.26 -8.54 -4.54
C ASP A 57 -5.79 -7.36 -3.70
N TYR A 58 -4.96 -6.81 -2.83
CA TYR A 58 -5.31 -5.62 -2.04
C TYR A 58 -5.64 -4.40 -2.91
N ASP A 59 -4.83 -4.12 -3.96
CA ASP A 59 -5.12 -3.03 -4.90
C ASP A 59 -6.46 -3.26 -5.63
N SER A 60 -6.76 -4.51 -5.99
CA SER A 60 -8.01 -4.89 -6.66
C SER A 60 -9.24 -4.71 -5.76
N GLU A 61 -9.15 -5.12 -4.48
CA GLU A 61 -10.21 -4.93 -3.49
C GLU A 61 -10.54 -3.46 -3.28
N ILE A 62 -9.50 -2.61 -3.15
CA ILE A 62 -9.67 -1.17 -2.97
C ILE A 62 -10.27 -0.52 -4.22
N ARG A 63 -9.85 -0.93 -5.43
CA ARG A 63 -10.46 -0.44 -6.68
C ARG A 63 -11.94 -0.78 -6.76
N ALA A 64 -12.31 -2.01 -6.46
CA ALA A 64 -13.71 -2.44 -6.45
C ALA A 64 -14.56 -1.62 -5.48
N LEU A 65 -14.03 -1.36 -4.27
CA LEU A 65 -14.70 -0.52 -3.28
C LEU A 65 -14.87 0.92 -3.76
N ILE A 66 -13.83 1.52 -4.35
CA ILE A 66 -13.88 2.89 -4.91
C ILE A 66 -14.95 2.97 -6.01
N GLU A 67 -15.02 1.98 -6.88
CA GLU A 67 -16.04 1.93 -7.93
C GLU A 67 -17.46 1.83 -7.37
N GLN A 68 -17.68 0.99 -6.35
CA GLN A 68 -18.96 0.85 -5.69
C GLN A 68 -19.42 2.19 -5.08
N ILE A 69 -18.54 2.84 -4.31
CA ILE A 69 -18.82 4.15 -3.71
C ILE A 69 -19.12 5.20 -4.79
N GLY A 70 -18.38 5.16 -5.91
CA GLY A 70 -18.61 6.02 -7.07
C GLY A 70 -20.00 5.84 -7.67
N LYS A 71 -20.46 4.59 -7.84
CA LYS A 71 -21.80 4.26 -8.34
C LYS A 71 -22.90 4.73 -7.38
N GLU A 72 -22.73 4.49 -6.08
CA GLU A 72 -23.69 4.94 -5.06
C GLU A 72 -23.82 6.47 -5.02
N LYS A 73 -22.70 7.21 -5.12
CA LYS A 73 -22.74 8.68 -5.16
C LYS A 73 -23.49 9.21 -6.38
N LYS A 74 -23.26 8.62 -7.56
CA LYS A 74 -23.99 8.98 -8.79
C LYS A 74 -25.47 8.70 -8.67
N SER A 75 -25.86 7.53 -8.15
CA SER A 75 -27.26 7.19 -7.89
C SER A 75 -27.94 8.20 -6.96
N ARG A 76 -27.29 8.57 -5.85
CA ARG A 76 -27.81 9.58 -4.91
C ARG A 76 -27.92 10.97 -5.54
N LEU A 77 -26.95 11.38 -6.36
CA LEU A 77 -27.02 12.66 -7.08
C LEU A 77 -28.19 12.68 -8.08
N PHE A 78 -28.36 11.60 -8.84
CA PHE A 78 -29.46 11.46 -9.79
C PHE A 78 -30.83 11.51 -9.09
N GLN A 79 -30.99 10.81 -7.96
CA GLN A 79 -32.20 10.89 -7.15
C GLN A 79 -32.47 12.30 -6.59
N LYS A 80 -31.42 13.06 -6.25
CA LYS A 80 -31.58 14.45 -5.80
C LYS A 80 -31.95 15.39 -6.95
N GLY A 81 -31.39 15.19 -8.14
CA GLY A 81 -31.74 15.96 -9.35
C GLY A 81 -33.20 15.76 -9.75
N LEU A 82 -33.64 14.50 -9.84
CA LEU A 82 -35.04 14.16 -10.13
C LEU A 82 -36.03 14.80 -9.14
N LYS A 83 -35.71 14.83 -7.84
CA LYS A 83 -36.55 15.47 -6.82
C LYS A 83 -36.58 16.99 -6.89
N HIS A 84 -35.60 17.63 -7.52
CA HIS A 84 -35.56 19.08 -7.68
C HIS A 84 -36.38 19.54 -8.89
N ASP A 85 -36.50 18.70 -9.92
CA ASP A 85 -37.24 19.01 -11.15
C ASP A 85 -38.77 18.74 -11.03
N GLU A 86 -39.23 18.12 -9.94
CA GLU A 86 -40.66 17.79 -9.66
C GLU A 86 -41.41 18.86 -8.82
N LEU A 87 -40.84 20.05 -8.61
CA LEU A 87 -41.44 21.18 -7.86
C LEU A 87 -41.55 22.46 -8.71
#